data_AF-A0A6V8L2T9-F1
#
_entry.id   AF-A0A6V8L2T9-F1
#
_cell.length_a   1.000
_cell.length_b   1.000
_cell.length_c   1.000
_cell.angle_alpha   90.00
_cell.angle_beta   90.00
_cell.angle_gamma   90.00
#
_symmetry.space_group_name_H-M   'P 1'
#
loop_
_entity.id
_entity.type
_entity.pdbx_description
1 polymer ?
#
loop_
_entity_poly.entity_id
_entity_poly.type
_entity_poly.pdbx_seq_one_letter_code
_entity_poly.pdbx_strand_id
1 'polypeptide(L)'
;MGGYGRSMLDEVIAGTEQVIGTGIAGCTLLLGLAFALATHRHLAQRLGWSRWPTLGALAFGMPIVALTLMPLGPIEPMGVARFRLHHFLVEARHLPWHHFDGLGANAERLANLALYVPAAFFLTVACRRVWPAVLLGPAVSLLAELVQSFDSWRSPDPQDLVHNALGAWIGAVAGLLVTVSRISVERVQSRVYPEADRNLNTFEKGVGGGHQGLDVPGLSGDQHRADHLGRQHALPQRAGVSGGGLLR
;
A
#
# COMPACT_ATOMS: atom_id res chain seq x y z
N MET A 1 -36.98 22.57 -36.76
CA MET A 1 -36.69 23.20 -35.45
C MET A 1 -36.62 22.20 -34.27
N GLY A 2 -36.44 20.88 -34.49
CA GLY A 2 -36.39 19.89 -33.38
C GLY A 2 -35.00 19.49 -32.88
N GLY A 3 -33.92 20.10 -33.38
CA GLY A 3 -32.54 19.67 -33.07
C GLY A 3 -31.95 20.19 -31.76
N TYR A 4 -32.32 21.41 -31.34
CA TYR A 4 -31.71 22.07 -30.18
C TYR A 4 -32.11 21.47 -28.82
N GLY A 5 -33.27 20.81 -28.75
CA GLY A 5 -33.73 20.20 -27.49
C GLY A 5 -33.04 18.88 -27.16
N ARG A 6 -32.57 18.12 -28.18
CA ARG A 6 -31.87 16.84 -27.95
C ARG A 6 -30.46 17.04 -27.41
N SER A 7 -29.70 18.01 -27.93
CA SER A 7 -28.33 18.27 -27.48
C SER A 7 -28.24 18.68 -26.01
N MET A 8 -29.22 19.45 -25.50
CA MET A 8 -29.23 19.87 -24.10
C MET A 8 -29.53 18.70 -23.14
N LEU A 9 -30.40 17.76 -23.55
CA LEU A 9 -30.71 16.57 -22.75
C LEU A 9 -29.50 15.62 -22.71
N ASP A 10 -28.83 15.40 -23.84
CA ASP A 10 -27.65 14.53 -23.91
C ASP A 10 -26.50 15.06 -23.03
N GLU A 11 -26.29 16.39 -23.00
CA GLU A 11 -25.26 17.02 -22.17
C GLU A 11 -25.58 16.91 -20.66
N VAL A 12 -26.85 17.10 -20.28
CA VAL A 12 -27.29 16.95 -18.87
C VAL A 12 -27.15 15.49 -18.40
N ILE A 13 -27.49 14.52 -19.26
CA ILE A 13 -27.34 13.10 -18.95
C ILE A 13 -25.86 12.76 -18.77
N ALA A 14 -25.00 13.15 -19.71
CA ALA A 14 -23.55 12.91 -19.63
C ALA A 14 -22.92 13.54 -18.38
N GLY A 15 -23.31 14.77 -18.03
CA GLY A 15 -22.83 15.44 -16.81
C GLY A 15 -23.26 14.72 -15.53
N THR A 16 -24.51 14.21 -15.49
CA THR A 16 -25.03 13.48 -14.34
C THR A 16 -24.30 12.15 -14.14
N GLU A 17 -24.06 11.43 -15.23
CA GLU A 17 -23.30 10.17 -15.22
C GLU A 17 -21.87 10.35 -14.70
N GLN A 18 -21.18 11.42 -15.14
CA GLN A 18 -19.83 11.73 -14.68
C GLN A 18 -19.77 12.04 -13.17
N VAL A 19 -20.74 12.80 -12.65
CA VAL A 19 -20.82 13.13 -11.22
C VAL A 19 -21.09 11.88 -10.39
N ILE A 20 -22.03 11.03 -10.82
CA ILE A 20 -22.34 9.76 -10.15
C ILE A 20 -21.09 8.86 -10.12
N GLY A 21 -20.43 8.70 -11.27
CA GLY A 21 -19.20 7.91 -11.36
C GLY A 21 -18.13 8.41 -10.39
N THR A 22 -17.84 9.72 -10.41
CA THR A 22 -16.83 10.33 -9.53
C THR A 22 -17.18 10.12 -8.04
N GLY A 23 -18.47 10.23 -7.69
CA GLY A 23 -18.96 9.95 -6.34
C GLY A 23 -18.75 8.48 -5.92
N ILE A 24 -19.07 7.53 -6.79
CA ILE A 24 -18.85 6.09 -6.53
C ILE A 24 -17.37 5.78 -6.37
N ALA A 25 -16.50 6.35 -7.20
CA ALA A 25 -15.06 6.19 -7.09
C ALA A 25 -14.54 6.72 -5.75
N GLY A 26 -14.96 7.92 -5.37
CA GLY A 26 -14.62 8.53 -4.08
C GLY A 26 -15.05 7.67 -2.89
N CYS A 27 -16.30 7.20 -2.89
CA CYS A 27 -16.81 6.29 -1.86
C CYS A 27 -16.03 4.99 -1.80
N THR A 28 -15.72 4.38 -2.95
CA THR A 28 -14.94 3.13 -3.01
C THR A 28 -13.53 3.31 -2.48
N LEU A 29 -12.87 4.44 -2.80
CA LEU A 29 -11.55 4.77 -2.27
C LEU A 29 -11.56 4.97 -0.75
N LEU A 30 -12.56 5.69 -0.22
CA LEU A 30 -12.71 5.92 1.21
C LEU A 30 -12.97 4.61 1.97
N LEU A 31 -13.89 3.78 1.46
CA LEU A 31 -14.19 2.47 2.04
C LEU A 31 -12.99 1.53 1.95
N GLY A 32 -12.28 1.53 0.83
CA GLY A 32 -11.05 0.76 0.64
C GLY A 32 -9.96 1.18 1.63
N LEU A 33 -9.77 2.48 1.84
CA LEU A 33 -8.82 3.00 2.82
C LEU A 33 -9.22 2.62 4.26
N ALA A 34 -10.50 2.75 4.61
CA ALA A 34 -11.02 2.33 5.91
C ALA A 34 -10.79 0.82 6.12
N PHE A 35 -11.05 0.01 5.11
CA PHE A 35 -10.77 -1.43 5.12
C PHE A 35 -9.28 -1.73 5.29
N ALA A 36 -8.39 -1.02 4.58
CA ALA A 36 -6.95 -1.16 4.72
C ALA A 36 -6.50 -0.84 6.16
N LEU A 37 -7.01 0.24 6.74
CA LEU A 37 -6.73 0.63 8.12
C LEU A 37 -7.25 -0.41 9.12
N ALA A 38 -8.43 -0.98 8.91
CA ALA A 38 -9.01 -1.98 9.80
C ALA A 38 -8.27 -3.33 9.74
N THR A 39 -7.84 -3.76 8.54
CA THR A 39 -7.38 -5.14 8.32
C THR A 39 -5.86 -5.31 8.31
N HIS A 40 -5.08 -4.25 8.04
CA HIS A 40 -3.62 -4.40 7.86
C HIS A 40 -2.91 -5.05 9.04
N ARG A 41 -3.33 -4.75 10.29
CA ARG A 41 -2.71 -5.34 11.49
C ARG A 41 -2.96 -6.83 11.57
N HIS A 42 -4.20 -7.25 11.32
CA HIS A 42 -4.59 -8.65 11.36
C HIS A 42 -3.85 -9.44 10.26
N LEU A 43 -3.81 -8.89 9.05
CA LEU A 43 -3.13 -9.50 7.91
C LEU A 43 -1.62 -9.62 8.17
N ALA A 44 -0.99 -8.55 8.67
CA ALA A 44 0.42 -8.55 9.01
C ALA A 44 0.77 -9.61 10.06
N GLN A 45 -0.06 -9.77 11.09
CA GLN A 45 0.13 -10.79 12.12
C GLN A 45 -0.05 -12.22 11.57
N ARG A 46 -1.10 -12.45 10.77
CA ARG A 46 -1.42 -13.77 10.19
C ARG A 46 -0.37 -14.25 9.20
N LEU A 47 0.15 -13.36 8.37
CA LEU A 47 1.09 -13.69 7.30
C LEU A 47 2.57 -13.51 7.71
N GLY A 48 2.83 -13.00 8.92
CA GLY A 48 4.18 -12.66 9.37
C GLY A 48 4.81 -11.50 8.60
N TRP A 49 3.98 -10.60 8.06
CA TRP A 49 4.43 -9.45 7.27
C TRP A 49 4.71 -8.22 8.16
N SER A 50 5.43 -7.26 7.60
CA SER A 50 5.66 -5.97 8.28
C SER A 50 4.38 -5.13 8.29
N ARG A 51 4.00 -4.59 9.46
CA ARG A 51 2.73 -3.88 9.68
C ARG A 51 2.53 -2.67 8.76
N TRP A 52 3.51 -1.77 8.71
CA TRP A 52 3.40 -0.52 7.94
C TRP A 52 3.46 -0.72 6.43
N PRO A 53 4.39 -1.55 5.89
CA PRO A 53 4.34 -1.92 4.47
C PRO A 53 3.06 -2.64 4.07
N THR A 54 2.47 -3.45 4.95
CA THR A 54 1.17 -4.09 4.67
C THR A 54 0.07 -3.02 4.50
N LEU A 55 0.04 -2.01 5.37
CA LEU A 55 -0.89 -0.88 5.20
C LEU A 55 -0.64 -0.15 3.88
N GLY A 56 0.63 0.12 3.52
CA GLY A 56 0.97 0.73 2.24
C GLY A 56 0.49 -0.10 1.06
N ALA A 57 0.74 -1.41 1.07
CA ALA A 57 0.32 -2.32 0.00
C ALA A 57 -1.22 -2.30 -0.18
N LEU A 58 -1.97 -2.33 0.92
CA LEU A 58 -3.42 -2.23 0.89
C LEU A 58 -3.89 -0.84 0.43
N ALA A 59 -3.35 0.23 0.99
CA ALA A 59 -3.74 1.60 0.67
C ALA A 59 -3.50 1.96 -0.80
N PHE A 60 -2.39 1.50 -1.39
CA PHE A 60 -2.10 1.71 -2.82
C PHE A 60 -2.78 0.67 -3.72
N GLY A 61 -3.12 -0.52 -3.22
CA GLY A 61 -3.90 -1.51 -3.95
C GLY A 61 -5.38 -1.15 -4.10
N MET A 62 -5.96 -0.42 -3.13
CA MET A 62 -7.37 -0.03 -3.17
C MET A 62 -7.74 0.88 -4.34
N PRO A 63 -6.94 1.89 -4.73
CA PRO A 63 -7.13 2.62 -5.98
C PRO A 63 -7.17 1.74 -7.22
N ILE A 64 -6.33 0.70 -7.32
CA ILE A 64 -6.36 -0.24 -8.44
C ILE A 64 -7.72 -0.94 -8.49
N VAL A 65 -8.18 -1.46 -7.34
CA VAL A 65 -9.48 -2.12 -7.24
C VAL A 65 -10.62 -1.15 -7.53
N ALA A 66 -10.58 0.06 -6.98
CA ALA A 66 -11.62 1.07 -7.15
C ALA A 66 -11.75 1.49 -8.62
N LEU A 67 -10.62 1.78 -9.28
CA LEU A 67 -10.61 2.17 -10.69
C LEU A 67 -10.98 1.00 -11.61
N THR A 68 -10.67 -0.24 -11.22
CA THR A 68 -11.03 -1.44 -11.99
C THR A 68 -12.52 -1.77 -11.88
N LEU A 69 -13.07 -1.71 -10.67
CA LEU A 69 -14.44 -2.14 -10.38
C LEU A 69 -15.47 -1.04 -10.55
N MET A 70 -15.05 0.22 -10.77
CA MET A 70 -15.94 1.32 -11.07
C MET A 70 -16.68 1.01 -12.38
N PRO A 71 -17.98 0.67 -12.35
CA PRO A 71 -18.74 0.55 -13.57
C PRO A 71 -18.87 1.96 -14.11
N LEU A 72 -18.25 2.19 -15.27
CA LEU A 72 -18.41 3.45 -15.94
C LEU A 72 -19.71 3.36 -16.75
N GLY A 73 -19.86 2.35 -17.61
CA GLY A 73 -21.05 2.20 -18.43
C GLY A 73 -22.09 1.16 -17.98
N PRO A 74 -23.26 1.13 -18.64
CA PRO A 74 -24.19 0.02 -18.55
C PRO A 74 -23.51 -1.31 -18.92
N ILE A 75 -23.92 -2.38 -18.25
CA ILE A 75 -23.42 -3.74 -18.51
C ILE A 75 -23.84 -4.16 -19.92
N GLU A 76 -22.85 -4.50 -20.75
CA GLU A 76 -23.10 -4.93 -22.12
C GLU A 76 -23.79 -6.30 -22.17
N PRO A 77 -24.62 -6.58 -23.20
CA PRO A 77 -25.11 -7.93 -23.45
C PRO A 77 -23.94 -8.91 -23.60
N MET A 78 -24.09 -10.11 -23.05
CA MET A 78 -23.04 -11.16 -23.02
C MET A 78 -22.38 -11.43 -24.40
N GLY A 79 -23.11 -11.24 -25.51
CA GLY A 79 -22.57 -11.37 -26.86
C GLY A 79 -21.50 -10.33 -27.20
N VAL A 80 -21.72 -9.06 -26.81
CA VAL A 80 -20.77 -7.95 -27.03
C VAL A 80 -19.54 -8.14 -26.15
N ALA A 81 -19.74 -8.50 -24.87
CA ALA A 81 -18.63 -8.76 -23.95
C ALA A 81 -17.72 -9.91 -24.44
N ARG A 82 -18.31 -11.01 -24.93
CA ARG A 82 -17.55 -12.12 -25.54
C ARG A 82 -16.76 -11.68 -26.76
N PHE A 83 -17.33 -10.82 -27.61
CA PHE A 83 -16.64 -10.29 -28.78
C PHE A 83 -15.43 -9.42 -28.36
N ARG A 84 -15.61 -8.50 -27.41
CA ARG A 84 -14.52 -7.66 -26.86
C ARG A 84 -13.42 -8.51 -26.23
N LEU A 85 -13.79 -9.52 -25.44
CA LEU A 85 -12.84 -10.45 -24.85
C LEU A 85 -12.06 -11.23 -25.91
N HIS A 86 -12.73 -11.74 -26.93
CA HIS A 86 -12.05 -12.43 -28.04
C HIS A 86 -11.07 -11.50 -28.76
N HIS A 87 -11.49 -10.26 -29.03
CA HIS A 87 -10.62 -9.25 -29.63
C HIS A 87 -9.37 -8.99 -28.79
N PHE A 88 -9.55 -8.74 -27.49
CA PHE A 88 -8.47 -8.57 -26.53
C PHE A 88 -7.48 -9.74 -26.55
N LEU A 89 -7.97 -10.98 -26.52
CA LEU A 89 -7.10 -12.17 -26.55
C LEU A 89 -6.35 -12.32 -27.89
N VAL A 90 -6.99 -11.96 -29.01
CA VAL A 90 -6.36 -11.98 -30.33
C VAL A 90 -5.30 -10.88 -30.46
N GLU A 91 -5.53 -9.70 -29.91
CA GLU A 91 -4.52 -8.62 -29.88
C GLU A 91 -3.38 -8.95 -28.93
N ALA A 92 -3.68 -9.48 -27.74
CA ALA A 92 -2.68 -9.90 -26.76
C ALA A 92 -1.70 -10.95 -27.33
N ARG A 93 -2.16 -11.83 -28.22
CA ARG A 93 -1.28 -12.82 -28.88
C ARG A 93 -0.33 -12.18 -29.89
N HIS A 94 -0.75 -11.07 -30.48
CA HIS A 94 -0.06 -10.39 -31.57
C HIS A 94 0.70 -9.16 -31.11
N LEU A 95 0.68 -8.90 -29.80
CA LEU A 95 1.19 -7.70 -29.17
C LEU A 95 2.64 -7.50 -29.63
N PRO A 96 2.87 -6.51 -30.51
CA PRO A 96 4.17 -6.34 -31.08
C PRO A 96 5.04 -5.72 -29.99
N TRP A 97 5.87 -6.54 -29.35
CA TRP A 97 6.82 -6.13 -28.30
C TRP A 97 7.70 -4.93 -28.70
N HIS A 98 7.75 -4.60 -29.99
CA HIS A 98 8.49 -3.50 -30.61
C HIS A 98 7.69 -2.19 -30.74
N HIS A 99 6.37 -2.15 -30.55
CA HIS A 99 5.56 -0.92 -30.53
C HIS A 99 5.32 -0.42 -29.09
N PHE A 100 6.33 -0.53 -28.22
CA PHE A 100 6.38 0.30 -27.02
C PHE A 100 6.61 1.75 -27.47
N ASP A 101 5.56 2.40 -27.95
CA ASP A 101 5.55 3.82 -28.31
C ASP A 101 5.69 4.63 -27.01
N GLY A 102 6.89 4.62 -26.43
CA GLY A 102 7.35 5.39 -25.27
C GLY A 102 6.51 5.25 -23.99
N LEU A 103 7.16 4.90 -22.87
CA LEU A 103 6.58 4.92 -21.51
C LEU A 103 5.91 6.25 -21.10
N GLY A 104 6.13 7.35 -21.84
CA GLY A 104 5.63 8.68 -21.55
C GLY A 104 4.77 9.34 -22.64
N ALA A 105 4.45 8.65 -23.74
CA ALA A 105 3.67 9.27 -24.83
C ALA A 105 2.17 9.39 -24.50
N ASN A 106 1.66 8.55 -23.59
CA ASN A 106 0.26 8.55 -23.17
C ASN A 106 0.16 8.69 -21.63
N ALA A 107 -0.51 9.74 -21.17
CA ALA A 107 -0.70 10.03 -19.75
C ALA A 107 -1.47 8.92 -19.01
N GLU A 108 -2.39 8.23 -19.68
CA GLU A 108 -3.18 7.13 -19.11
C GLU A 108 -2.28 5.93 -18.76
N ARG A 109 -1.39 5.56 -19.69
CA ARG A 109 -0.42 4.46 -19.50
C ARG A 109 0.60 4.78 -18.41
N LEU A 110 1.04 6.04 -18.33
CA LEU A 110 1.90 6.49 -17.25
C LEU A 110 1.19 6.46 -15.90
N ALA A 111 -0.10 6.80 -15.85
CA ALA A 111 -0.90 6.71 -14.64
C ALA A 111 -1.06 5.24 -14.17
N ASN A 112 -1.33 4.33 -15.09
CA ASN A 112 -1.36 2.88 -14.86
C ASN A 112 -0.05 2.36 -14.24
N LEU A 113 1.08 2.72 -14.85
CA LEU A 113 2.41 2.39 -14.31
C LEU A 113 2.62 3.00 -12.90
N ALA A 114 2.32 4.29 -12.73
CA ALA A 114 2.49 5.00 -11.47
C ALA A 114 1.61 4.47 -10.34
N LEU A 115 0.48 3.85 -10.68
CA LEU A 115 -0.44 3.23 -9.72
C LEU A 115 0.11 1.89 -9.18
N TYR A 116 0.67 1.06 -10.05
CA TYR A 116 1.17 -0.26 -9.68
C TYR A 116 2.53 -0.25 -8.98
N VAL A 117 3.41 0.71 -9.29
CA VAL A 117 4.74 0.84 -8.66
C VAL A 117 4.67 0.89 -7.12
N PRO A 118 3.95 1.82 -6.48
CA PRO A 118 3.91 1.91 -5.03
C PRO A 118 3.24 0.68 -4.40
N ALA A 119 2.18 0.14 -5.01
CA ALA A 119 1.50 -1.05 -4.51
C ALA A 119 2.45 -2.27 -4.45
N ALA A 120 3.16 -2.53 -5.55
CA ALA A 120 4.12 -3.64 -5.64
C ALA A 120 5.37 -3.42 -4.78
N PHE A 121 5.82 -2.18 -4.65
CA PHE A 121 6.91 -1.80 -3.73
C PHE A 121 6.57 -2.17 -2.29
N PHE A 122 5.43 -1.67 -1.79
CA PHE A 122 5.03 -1.93 -0.41
C PHE A 122 4.72 -3.40 -0.16
N LEU A 123 4.11 -4.08 -1.14
CA LEU A 123 3.88 -5.53 -1.07
C LEU A 123 5.21 -6.28 -0.92
N THR A 124 6.22 -5.97 -1.75
CA THR A 124 7.52 -6.63 -1.68
C THR A 124 8.22 -6.39 -0.35
N VAL A 125 8.17 -5.16 0.19
CA VAL A 125 8.72 -4.84 1.51
C VAL A 125 7.92 -5.54 2.63
N ALA A 126 6.61 -5.69 2.49
CA ALA A 126 5.75 -6.39 3.44
C ALA A 126 6.08 -7.89 3.52
N CYS A 127 6.16 -8.55 2.36
CA CYS A 127 6.41 -9.99 2.24
C CYS A 127 7.89 -10.36 2.36
N ARG A 128 8.80 -9.39 2.20
CA ARG A 128 10.26 -9.57 2.04
C ARG A 128 10.63 -10.52 0.89
N ARG A 129 9.76 -10.60 -0.13
CA ARG A 129 9.87 -11.51 -1.28
C ARG A 129 9.36 -10.79 -2.52
N VAL A 130 10.07 -10.94 -3.64
CA VAL A 130 9.74 -10.27 -4.90
C VAL A 130 8.62 -11.00 -5.68
N TRP A 131 8.53 -12.32 -5.54
CA TRP A 131 7.60 -13.14 -6.34
C TRP A 131 6.11 -12.81 -6.15
N PRO A 132 5.59 -12.46 -4.95
CA PRO A 132 4.17 -12.13 -4.83
C PRO A 132 3.81 -10.91 -5.67
N ALA A 133 4.65 -9.88 -5.69
CA ALA A 133 4.42 -8.68 -6.48
C ALA A 133 4.55 -8.94 -7.99
N VAL A 134 5.54 -9.74 -8.40
CA VAL A 134 5.77 -10.12 -9.80
C VAL A 134 4.61 -10.95 -10.37
N LEU A 135 3.98 -11.81 -9.56
CA LEU A 135 2.84 -12.63 -10.00
C LEU A 135 1.51 -11.90 -9.85
N LEU A 136 1.26 -11.23 -8.72
CA LEU A 136 -0.02 -10.58 -8.45
C LEU A 136 -0.24 -9.35 -9.31
N GLY A 137 0.79 -8.58 -9.67
CA GLY A 137 0.63 -7.41 -10.53
C GLY A 137 -0.03 -7.74 -11.88
N PRO A 138 0.61 -8.60 -12.71
CA PRO A 138 0.02 -9.05 -13.97
C PRO A 138 -1.32 -9.78 -13.78
N ALA A 139 -1.47 -10.59 -12.73
CA ALA A 139 -2.72 -11.32 -12.48
C ALA A 139 -3.90 -10.38 -12.17
N VAL A 140 -3.68 -9.37 -11.32
CA VAL A 140 -4.68 -8.34 -11.00
C VAL A 140 -5.00 -7.50 -12.23
N SER A 141 -3.98 -7.13 -13.02
CA SER A 141 -4.22 -6.39 -14.24
C SER A 141 -4.99 -7.20 -15.28
N LEU A 142 -4.67 -8.49 -15.46
CA LEU A 142 -5.43 -9.35 -16.37
C LEU A 142 -6.88 -9.47 -15.91
N LEU A 143 -7.11 -9.66 -14.61
CA LEU A 143 -8.46 -9.69 -14.06
C LEU A 143 -9.20 -8.36 -14.30
N ALA A 144 -8.50 -7.23 -14.23
CA ALA A 144 -9.08 -5.92 -14.53
C ALA A 144 -9.57 -5.82 -15.97
N GLU A 145 -8.73 -6.19 -16.95
CA GLU A 145 -9.12 -6.22 -18.38
C GLU A 145 -10.31 -7.16 -18.62
N LEU A 146 -10.31 -8.34 -17.96
CA LEU A 146 -11.41 -9.29 -18.07
C LEU A 146 -12.73 -8.71 -17.54
N VAL A 147 -12.69 -8.01 -16.40
CA VAL A 147 -13.88 -7.32 -15.85
C VAL A 147 -14.33 -6.19 -16.77
N GLN A 148 -13.39 -5.40 -17.30
CA GLN A 148 -13.68 -4.29 -18.22
C GLN A 148 -14.25 -4.74 -19.56
N SER A 149 -14.04 -6.00 -19.98
CA SER A 149 -14.70 -6.54 -21.18
C SER A 149 -16.23 -6.56 -21.09
N PHE A 150 -16.80 -6.46 -19.89
CA PHE A 150 -18.24 -6.34 -19.65
C PHE A 150 -18.74 -4.88 -19.52
N ASP A 151 -17.83 -3.91 -19.46
CA ASP A 151 -18.15 -2.49 -19.38
C ASP A 151 -18.30 -1.91 -20.80
N SER A 152 -19.38 -1.16 -21.04
CA SER A 152 -19.61 -0.54 -22.35
C SER A 152 -18.66 0.63 -22.62
N TRP A 153 -18.25 1.38 -21.59
CA TRP A 153 -17.45 2.62 -21.73
C TRP A 153 -15.94 2.36 -21.72
N ARG A 154 -15.52 1.17 -21.28
CA ARG A 154 -14.12 0.76 -21.37
C ARG A 154 -13.95 -0.36 -22.38
N SER A 155 -12.92 -0.22 -23.21
CA SER A 155 -12.44 -1.32 -24.03
C SER A 155 -11.20 -1.89 -23.35
N PRO A 156 -11.12 -3.21 -23.14
CA PRO A 156 -9.89 -3.80 -22.63
C PRO A 156 -8.75 -3.56 -23.64
N ASP A 157 -7.58 -3.16 -23.15
CA ASP A 157 -6.39 -2.86 -23.95
C ASP A 157 -5.23 -3.76 -23.46
N PRO A 158 -4.72 -4.69 -24.29
CA PRO A 158 -3.56 -5.49 -23.93
C PRO A 158 -2.32 -4.66 -23.55
N GLN A 159 -2.21 -3.41 -24.01
CA GLN A 159 -1.12 -2.54 -23.62
C GLN A 159 -1.22 -2.11 -22.15
N ASP A 160 -2.42 -1.97 -21.59
CA ASP A 160 -2.59 -1.65 -20.16
C ASP A 160 -2.11 -2.78 -19.26
N LEU A 161 -2.38 -4.03 -19.65
CA LEU A 161 -1.82 -5.22 -19.00
C LEU A 161 -0.29 -5.15 -18.90
N VAL A 162 0.37 -4.74 -19.97
CA VAL A 162 1.82 -4.63 -20.04
C VAL A 162 2.34 -3.48 -19.16
N HIS A 163 1.71 -2.31 -19.19
CA HIS A 163 2.13 -1.16 -18.38
C HIS A 163 1.94 -1.41 -16.88
N ASN A 164 0.84 -2.04 -16.49
CA ASN A 164 0.57 -2.45 -15.12
C ASN A 164 1.57 -3.51 -14.64
N ALA A 165 1.87 -4.51 -15.47
CA ALA A 165 2.89 -5.52 -15.19
C ALA A 165 4.28 -4.89 -15.00
N LEU A 166 4.67 -3.95 -15.88
CA LEU A 166 5.93 -3.21 -15.75
C LEU A 166 5.98 -2.38 -14.46
N GLY A 167 4.91 -1.64 -14.15
CA GLY A 167 4.82 -0.89 -12.90
C GLY A 167 4.98 -1.80 -11.68
N ALA A 168 4.34 -2.97 -11.70
CA ALA A 168 4.47 -3.95 -10.63
C ALA A 168 5.91 -4.49 -10.52
N TRP A 169 6.58 -4.79 -11.64
CA TRP A 169 7.95 -5.28 -11.64
C TRP A 169 8.95 -4.23 -11.16
N ILE A 170 8.82 -2.98 -11.61
CA ILE A 170 9.64 -1.85 -11.14
C ILE A 170 9.48 -1.68 -9.63
N GLY A 171 8.23 -1.63 -9.15
CA GLY A 171 7.94 -1.54 -7.72
C GLY A 171 8.54 -2.71 -6.93
N ALA A 172 8.41 -3.93 -7.45
CA ALA A 172 8.93 -5.13 -6.81
C ALA A 172 10.47 -5.12 -6.69
N VAL A 173 11.18 -4.76 -7.75
CA VAL A 173 12.65 -4.62 -7.73
C VAL A 173 13.07 -3.54 -6.75
N ALA A 174 12.43 -2.37 -6.76
CA ALA A 174 12.72 -1.29 -5.81
C ALA A 174 12.51 -1.73 -4.35
N GLY A 175 11.41 -2.44 -4.06
CA GLY A 175 11.12 -2.98 -2.73
C GLY A 175 12.13 -4.03 -2.27
N LEU A 176 12.60 -4.86 -3.19
CA LEU A 176 13.66 -5.84 -2.93
C LEU A 176 14.98 -5.17 -2.57
N LEU A 177 15.38 -4.14 -3.32
CA LEU A 177 16.62 -3.39 -3.06
C LEU A 177 16.61 -2.77 -1.65
N VAL A 178 15.49 -2.18 -1.24
CA VAL A 178 15.32 -1.66 0.13
C VAL A 178 15.41 -2.77 1.18
N THR A 179 14.78 -3.92 0.92
CA THR A 179 14.78 -5.06 1.84
C THR A 179 16.19 -5.64 2.03
N VAL A 180 16.94 -5.83 0.94
CA VAL A 180 18.31 -6.37 0.97
C VAL A 180 19.29 -5.39 1.63
N SER A 181 19.12 -4.09 1.38
CA SER A 181 19.97 -3.05 1.98
C SER A 181 19.85 -3.04 3.51
N ARG A 182 18.63 -3.16 4.05
CA ARG A 182 18.40 -3.21 5.51
C ARG A 182 19.08 -4.41 6.17
N ILE A 183 18.92 -5.59 5.57
CA ILE A 183 19.55 -6.83 6.06
C ILE A 183 21.09 -6.69 6.05
N SER A 184 21.63 -6.02 5.04
CA SER A 184 23.09 -5.82 4.91
C SER A 184 23.62 -4.91 6.01
N VAL A 185 22.92 -3.81 6.31
CA VAL A 185 23.30 -2.88 7.40
C VAL A 185 23.26 -3.57 8.76
N GLU A 186 22.20 -4.33 9.06
CA GLU A 186 22.08 -5.07 10.33
C GLU A 186 23.21 -6.10 10.50
N ARG A 187 23.60 -6.79 9.42
CA ARG A 187 24.74 -7.73 9.42
C ARG A 187 26.09 -7.05 9.62
N VAL A 188 26.29 -5.87 9.04
CA VAL A 188 27.53 -5.11 9.24
C VAL A 188 27.59 -4.58 10.67
N GLN A 189 26.50 -4.01 11.18
CA GLN A 189 26.44 -3.47 12.53
C GLN A 189 26.69 -4.54 13.61
N SER A 190 26.09 -5.73 13.45
CA SER A 190 26.34 -6.87 14.34
C SER A 190 27.78 -7.43 14.27
N ARG A 191 28.45 -7.29 13.13
CA ARG A 191 29.88 -7.66 12.99
C ARG A 191 30.83 -6.63 13.60
N VAL A 192 30.52 -5.34 13.49
CA VAL A 192 31.39 -4.25 13.95
C VAL A 192 31.28 -4.05 15.46
N TYR A 193 30.10 -4.24 16.05
CA TYR A 193 29.87 -3.99 17.48
C TYR A 193 29.30 -5.21 18.24
N PRO A 194 30.02 -6.35 18.29
CA PRO A 194 29.54 -7.55 18.97
C PRO A 194 29.42 -7.38 20.50
N GLU A 195 30.12 -6.41 21.09
CA GLU A 195 30.07 -6.14 22.54
C GLU A 195 28.90 -5.24 22.96
N ALA A 196 28.44 -4.34 22.08
CA ALA A 196 27.30 -3.46 22.37
C ALA A 196 25.99 -4.25 22.56
N ASP A 197 25.78 -5.29 21.75
CA ASP A 197 24.64 -6.21 21.87
C ASP A 197 24.70 -7.05 23.15
N ARG A 198 25.92 -7.35 23.64
CA ARG A 198 26.11 -8.13 24.87
C ARG A 198 25.70 -7.32 26.09
N ASN A 199 26.01 -6.03 26.10
CA ASN A 199 25.69 -5.14 27.22
C ASN A 199 24.20 -4.76 27.27
N LEU A 200 23.54 -4.56 26.13
CA LEU A 200 22.08 -4.30 26.08
C LEU A 200 21.25 -5.47 26.62
N ASN A 201 21.58 -6.70 26.23
CA ASN A 201 20.92 -7.90 26.77
C ASN A 201 21.20 -8.11 28.27
N THR A 202 22.35 -7.67 28.76
CA THR A 202 22.70 -7.76 30.19
C THR A 202 21.94 -6.71 31.00
N PHE A 203 21.75 -5.51 30.46
CA PHE A 203 21.01 -4.43 31.12
C PHE A 203 19.50 -4.74 31.21
N GLU A 204 18.87 -5.25 30.14
CA GLU A 204 17.45 -5.64 30.19
C GLU A 204 17.20 -6.81 31.16
N LYS A 205 18.10 -7.80 31.21
CA LYS A 205 18.01 -8.89 32.19
C LYS A 205 18.27 -8.43 33.64
N GLY A 206 19.09 -7.40 33.84
CA GLY A 206 19.36 -6.84 35.17
C GLY A 206 18.22 -5.98 35.72
N VAL A 207 17.48 -5.27 34.85
CA VAL A 207 16.41 -4.35 35.28
C VAL A 207 15.05 -5.06 35.40
N GLY A 208 14.80 -6.15 34.65
CA GLY A 208 13.54 -6.91 34.71
C GLY A 208 13.49 -8.06 35.74
N GLY A 209 14.62 -8.43 36.36
CA GLY A 209 14.72 -9.58 37.28
C GLY A 209 14.35 -9.31 38.74
N GLY A 210 13.97 -8.09 39.10
CA GLY A 210 13.78 -7.62 40.49
C GLY A 210 12.35 -7.67 41.04
N HIS A 211 11.43 -8.43 40.44
CA HIS A 211 10.14 -8.77 41.06
C HIS A 211 10.13 -10.24 41.53
N GLN A 212 11.15 -10.63 42.29
CA GLN A 212 10.94 -11.69 43.29
C GLN A 212 10.19 -11.04 44.46
N GLY A 213 9.07 -11.66 44.83
CA GLY A 213 8.12 -11.14 45.80
C GLY A 213 8.78 -10.72 47.11
N LEU A 214 8.64 -9.44 47.43
CA LEU A 214 8.40 -9.05 48.81
C LEU A 214 6.92 -9.33 49.04
N ASP A 215 6.62 -10.53 49.56
CA ASP A 215 5.38 -10.76 50.28
C ASP A 215 5.32 -9.75 51.41
N VAL A 216 4.44 -8.75 51.28
CA VAL A 216 4.04 -7.89 52.38
C VAL A 216 2.77 -8.52 52.96
N PRO A 217 2.85 -9.25 54.09
CA PRO A 217 1.67 -9.83 54.70
C PRO A 217 0.93 -8.73 55.45
N GLY A 218 -0.32 -8.53 55.06
CA GLY A 218 -1.27 -7.75 55.84
C GLY A 218 -1.36 -6.31 55.39
N LEU A 219 -2.43 -6.00 54.67
CA LEU A 219 -3.22 -4.77 54.81
C LEU A 219 -4.55 -5.02 54.08
N SER A 220 -5.39 -5.81 54.73
CA SER A 220 -6.84 -5.76 54.57
C SER A 220 -7.31 -4.50 55.28
N GLY A 221 -7.77 -3.49 54.54
CA GLY A 221 -8.40 -2.33 55.15
C GLY A 221 -8.55 -1.15 54.20
N ASP A 222 -9.82 -0.79 53.99
CA ASP A 222 -10.30 0.55 53.67
C ASP A 222 -10.17 1.07 52.23
N GLN A 223 -11.26 0.82 51.51
CA GLN A 223 -11.87 1.78 50.61
C GLN A 223 -12.09 3.15 51.29
N HIS A 224 -12.04 4.19 50.47
CA HIS A 224 -12.21 5.63 50.76
C HIS A 224 -10.97 6.32 51.33
N ARG A 225 -10.41 7.27 50.53
CA ARG A 225 -10.52 8.73 50.79
C ARG A 225 -9.50 9.52 49.96
N ALA A 226 -10.01 10.60 49.37
CA ALA A 226 -9.35 11.87 49.03
C ALA A 226 -8.24 11.91 47.98
N ASP A 227 -8.54 12.67 46.91
CA ASP A 227 -7.97 14.01 46.65
C ASP A 227 -6.56 14.34 47.18
N HIS A 228 -5.87 15.10 46.32
CA HIS A 228 -4.86 16.08 46.68
C HIS A 228 -3.53 15.54 47.22
N LEU A 229 -2.48 15.55 46.37
CA LEU A 229 -1.37 16.51 46.47
C LEU A 229 -0.19 16.08 45.58
N GLY A 230 0.49 17.10 45.07
CA GLY A 230 1.51 16.97 44.04
C GLY A 230 2.76 16.20 44.45
N ARG A 231 3.45 15.70 43.42
CA ARG A 231 4.88 15.46 43.47
C ARG A 231 5.53 16.04 42.24
N GLN A 232 6.10 17.22 42.46
CA GLN A 232 7.28 17.70 41.77
C GLN A 232 8.35 16.60 41.83
N HIS A 233 8.79 16.10 40.69
CA HIS A 233 10.05 15.35 40.62
C HIS A 233 10.95 15.97 39.55
N ALA A 234 11.88 16.75 40.10
CA ALA A 234 13.25 17.05 39.66
C ALA A 234 13.66 16.61 38.25
N LEU A 235 13.90 17.62 37.41
CA LEU A 235 14.79 17.52 36.25
C LEU A 235 16.24 17.28 36.71
N PRO A 236 16.99 16.32 36.14
CA PRO A 236 18.42 16.25 36.35
C PRO A 236 19.13 17.36 35.57
N GLN A 237 19.90 18.17 36.30
CA GLN A 237 20.83 19.15 35.73
C GLN A 237 21.83 18.44 34.81
N ARG A 238 21.84 18.81 33.54
CA ARG A 238 22.87 18.38 32.59
C ARG A 238 24.11 19.23 32.83
N ALA A 239 25.11 18.62 33.46
CA ALA A 239 26.44 19.18 33.60
C ALA A 239 27.03 19.51 32.22
N GLY A 240 27.52 20.74 32.07
CA GLY A 240 28.21 21.20 30.88
C GLY A 240 29.51 20.45 30.69
N VAL A 241 29.72 19.94 29.47
CA VAL A 241 31.04 19.57 28.98
C VAL A 241 31.50 20.70 28.07
N SER A 242 32.30 21.57 28.68
CA SER A 242 33.16 22.54 28.00
C SER A 242 34.49 21.86 27.68
N GLY A 243 34.95 22.01 26.44
CA GLY A 243 36.25 21.56 25.95
C GLY A 243 36.17 21.36 24.43
N GLY A 244 36.77 22.13 23.55
CA GLY A 244 37.93 23.02 23.69
C GLY A 244 39.11 22.42 22.91
N GLY A 245 39.40 22.97 21.72
CA GLY A 245 40.58 22.68 20.87
C GLY A 245 40.50 21.38 20.08
N LEU A 246 41.15 21.20 18.92
CA LEU A 246 42.36 21.83 18.40
C LEU A 246 42.49 21.55 16.89
N LEU A 247 42.82 22.59 16.13
CA LEU A 247 43.64 22.63 14.90
C LEU A 247 44.06 21.31 14.21
N ARG A 248 43.65 21.11 12.95
CA ARG A 248 44.50 21.18 11.72
C ARG A 248 43.70 20.81 10.48
#